data_AF-A0A974BNH0-F1
#
_entry.id   AF-A0A974BNH0-F1
#
_cell.length_a   1.000
_cell.length_b   1.000
_cell.length_c   1.000
_cell.angle_alpha   90.00
_cell.angle_beta   90.00
_cell.angle_gamma   90.00
#
_symmetry.space_group_name_H-M   'P 1'
#
loop_
_entity.id
_entity.type
_entity.pdbx_description
1 polymer ?
#
loop_
_entity_poly.entity_id
_entity_poly.type
_entity_poly.pdbx_seq_one_letter_code
_entity_poly.pdbx_strand_id
1 'polypeptide(L)'
;MVKSRISQHRSSINLGNTMLPVSKHFIEKGHTADQLKFMILETIPPLKRGGDRELRLKKREVWWINKLKSLHPTGLNKDYDLFLYL
;
A
#
# COMPACT_ATOMS: atom_id res chain seq x y z
N MET A 1 -0.59 -6.77 11.92
CA MET A 1 -0.22 -5.57 11.14
C MET A 1 0.10 -5.88 9.68
N VAL A 2 1.14 -6.64 9.29
CA VAL A 2 1.40 -6.94 7.85
C VAL A 2 0.50 -8.07 7.30
N LYS A 3 0.50 -9.26 7.94
CA LYS A 3 -0.28 -10.42 7.47
C LYS A 3 -1.77 -10.12 7.27
N SER A 4 -2.38 -9.39 8.21
CA SER A 4 -3.78 -8.95 8.11
C SER A 4 -4.02 -8.04 6.90
N ARG A 5 -3.12 -7.11 6.60
CA ARG A 5 -3.23 -6.25 5.41
C ARG A 5 -3.12 -7.04 4.11
N ILE A 6 -2.20 -8.01 4.04
CA ILE A 6 -2.10 -8.91 2.88
C ILE A 6 -3.37 -9.75 2.72
N SER A 7 -3.93 -10.26 3.83
CA SER A 7 -5.19 -11.00 3.83
C SER A 7 -6.36 -10.14 3.33
N GLN A 8 -6.42 -8.86 3.70
CA GLN A 8 -7.44 -7.92 3.20
C GLN A 8 -7.31 -7.71 1.68
N HIS A 9 -6.09 -7.57 1.16
CA HIS A 9 -5.86 -7.46 -0.29
C HIS A 9 -6.33 -8.72 -1.02
N ARG A 10 -5.96 -9.92 -0.54
CA ARG A 10 -6.41 -11.20 -1.13
C ARG A 10 -7.93 -11.35 -1.10
N SER A 11 -8.55 -11.04 0.03
CA SER A 11 -10.01 -11.08 0.17
C SER A 11 -10.68 -10.12 -0.82
N SER A 12 -10.17 -8.90 -0.95
CA SER A 12 -10.72 -7.92 -1.90
C SER A 12 -10.68 -8.41 -3.35
N ILE A 13 -9.57 -9.05 -3.76
CA ILE A 13 -9.42 -9.67 -5.08
C ILE A 13 -10.43 -10.80 -5.26
N ASN A 14 -10.51 -11.73 -4.30
CA ASN A 14 -11.42 -12.88 -4.36
C ASN A 14 -12.90 -12.49 -4.38
N LEU A 15 -13.25 -11.37 -3.75
CA LEU A 15 -14.61 -10.81 -3.75
C LEU A 15 -14.91 -9.97 -5.00
N GLY A 16 -13.96 -9.81 -5.93
CA GLY A 16 -14.17 -9.04 -7.15
C GLY A 16 -14.32 -7.53 -6.91
N ASN A 17 -13.75 -6.98 -5.83
CA ASN A 17 -13.95 -5.57 -5.50
C ASN A 17 -13.15 -4.64 -6.43
N THR A 18 -13.81 -3.93 -7.33
CA THR A 18 -13.16 -3.02 -8.29
C THR A 18 -12.96 -1.59 -7.79
N MET A 19 -13.39 -1.26 -6.57
CA MET A 19 -13.20 0.08 -5.98
C MET A 19 -11.76 0.32 -5.50
N LEU A 20 -11.05 -0.76 -5.14
CA LEU A 20 -9.68 -0.73 -4.66
C LEU A 20 -8.69 -0.95 -5.82
N PRO A 21 -7.63 -0.11 -5.97
CA PRO A 21 -6.72 -0.18 -7.12
C PRO A 21 -6.10 -1.55 -7.37
N VAL A 22 -5.60 -2.19 -6.30
CA VAL A 22 -4.94 -3.50 -6.39
C VAL A 22 -5.91 -4.56 -6.88
N SER A 23 -7.11 -4.60 -6.30
CA SER A 23 -8.12 -5.60 -6.66
C SER A 23 -8.66 -5.37 -8.07
N LYS A 24 -8.96 -4.11 -8.42
CA LYS A 24 -9.34 -3.71 -9.77
C LYS A 24 -8.32 -4.18 -10.82
N HIS A 25 -7.03 -3.89 -10.59
CA HIS A 25 -5.97 -4.30 -11.51
C HIS A 25 -5.92 -5.82 -11.69
N PHE A 26 -6.00 -6.59 -10.59
CA PHE A 26 -5.98 -8.04 -10.66
C PHE A 26 -7.14 -8.58 -11.49
N ILE A 27 -8.35 -8.06 -11.27
CA ILE A 27 -9.56 -8.48 -12.01
C ILE A 27 -9.43 -8.12 -13.50
N GLU A 28 -9.07 -6.88 -13.83
CA GLU A 28 -8.95 -6.41 -15.22
C GLU A 28 -7.84 -7.14 -16.00
N LYS A 29 -6.82 -7.65 -15.31
CA LYS A 29 -5.72 -8.41 -15.91
C LYS A 29 -5.90 -9.93 -15.82
N GLY A 30 -7.01 -10.42 -15.25
CA GLY A 30 -7.27 -11.85 -15.08
C GLY A 30 -6.32 -12.55 -14.11
N HIS A 31 -5.76 -11.81 -13.15
CA HIS A 31 -4.91 -12.36 -12.09
C HIS A 31 -5.72 -12.88 -10.90
N THR A 32 -5.19 -13.88 -10.20
CA THR A 32 -5.78 -14.42 -8.97
C THR A 32 -5.05 -13.94 -7.71
N ALA A 33 -5.70 -14.04 -6.56
CA ALA A 33 -5.10 -13.62 -5.28
C ALA A 33 -3.83 -14.41 -4.91
N ASP A 34 -3.65 -15.62 -5.45
CA ASP A 34 -2.45 -16.45 -5.21
C ASP A 34 -1.21 -15.91 -5.94
N GLN A 35 -1.41 -15.13 -7.01
CA GLN A 35 -0.33 -14.45 -7.72
C GLN A 35 0.16 -13.19 -6.99
N LEU A 36 -0.51 -12.78 -5.91
CA LEU A 36 -0.10 -11.62 -5.11
C LEU A 36 1.20 -11.91 -4.35
N LYS A 37 2.27 -11.23 -4.77
CA LYS A 37 3.56 -11.19 -4.07
C LYS A 37 3.69 -9.90 -3.28
N PHE A 38 4.38 -9.96 -2.14
CA PHE A 38 4.65 -8.79 -1.31
C PHE A 38 6.06 -8.84 -0.74
N MET A 39 6.60 -7.66 -0.45
CA MET A 39 7.87 -7.48 0.24
C MET A 39 7.71 -6.31 1.22
N ILE A 40 8.37 -6.41 2.37
CA ILE A 40 8.41 -5.31 3.33
C ILE A 40 9.53 -4.35 2.93
N LEU A 41 9.19 -3.10 2.61
CA LEU A 41 10.17 -2.07 2.26
C LEU A 41 10.90 -1.52 3.49
N GLU A 42 10.17 -1.29 4.58
CA GLU A 42 10.71 -0.68 5.79
C GLU A 42 9.86 -1.07 7.01
N THR A 43 10.51 -1.28 8.16
CA THR A 43 9.82 -1.47 9.45
C THR A 43 10.11 -0.28 10.36
N ILE A 44 9.06 0.49 10.70
CA ILE A 44 9.18 1.59 11.64
C ILE A 44 8.90 1.07 13.06
N PRO A 45 9.93 1.02 13.94
CA PRO A 45 9.74 0.56 15.31
C PRO A 45 8.84 1.53 16.10
N PRO A 46 8.23 1.07 17.19
CA PRO A 46 7.54 1.96 18.13
C PRO A 46 8.46 3.09 18.61
N LEU A 47 7.92 4.30 18.72
CA LEU A 47 8.67 5.46 19.22
C LEU A 47 8.77 5.37 20.75
N LYS A 48 9.97 5.58 21.31
CA LYS A 48 10.23 5.40 22.75
C LYS A 48 9.63 6.49 23.65
N ARG A 49 9.22 7.65 23.13
CA ARG A 49 8.81 8.83 23.93
C ARG A 49 7.62 9.60 23.31
N GLY A 50 6.45 8.99 23.26
CA GLY A 50 5.18 9.69 22.96
C GLY A 50 5.04 10.33 21.56
N GLY A 51 5.96 10.05 20.63
CA GLY A 51 5.87 10.61 19.28
C GLY A 51 4.74 9.97 18.45
N ASP A 52 4.30 10.67 17.41
CA ASP A 52 3.28 10.19 16.49
C ASP A 52 3.86 9.19 15.48
N ARG A 53 3.67 7.90 15.78
CA ARG A 53 4.10 6.81 14.91
C ARG A 53 3.30 6.77 13.60
N GLU A 54 2.03 7.16 13.63
CA GLU A 54 1.17 7.17 12.45
C GLU A 54 1.66 8.22 11.44
N LEU A 55 1.94 9.43 11.92
CA LEU A 55 2.53 10.48 11.09
C LEU A 55 3.85 10.03 10.46
N ARG A 56 4.72 9.37 11.23
CA ARG A 56 5.98 8.84 10.70
C ARG A 56 5.75 7.76 9.64
N LEU A 57 4.79 6.86 9.84
CA LEU A 57 4.43 5.84 8.84
C LEU A 57 3.94 6.50 7.55
N LYS A 58 3.03 7.48 7.64
CA LYS A 58 2.51 8.19 6.47
C LYS A 58 3.62 8.92 5.71
N LYS A 59 4.51 9.66 6.39
CA LYS A 59 5.67 10.30 5.74
C LYS A 59 6.56 9.31 4.98
N ARG A 60 6.80 8.12 5.56
CA ARG A 60 7.61 7.08 4.91
C ARG A 60 6.88 6.41 3.74
N GLU A 61 5.57 6.20 3.86
CA GLU A 61 4.73 5.73 2.75
C GLU A 61 4.82 6.67 1.55
N VAL A 62 4.65 7.98 1.77
CA VAL A 62 4.78 9.01 0.73
C VAL A 62 6.17 9.01 0.09
N TRP A 63 7.22 8.91 0.91
CA TRP A 63 8.59 8.82 0.41
C TRP A 63 8.78 7.59 -0.50
N TRP A 64 8.27 6.42 -0.10
CA TRP A 64 8.37 5.19 -0.91
C TRP A 64 7.55 5.27 -2.20
N ILE A 65 6.36 5.86 -2.17
CA ILE A 65 5.54 6.05 -3.39
C ILE A 65 6.30 6.91 -4.41
N ASN A 66 6.91 8.02 -3.97
CA ASN A 66 7.71 8.85 -4.86
C ASN A 66 9.01 8.14 -5.32
N LYS A 67 9.70 7.45 -4.40
CA LYS A 67 10.97 6.75 -4.69
C LYS A 67 10.79 5.63 -5.71
N LEU A 68 9.69 4.88 -5.63
CA LEU A 68 9.35 3.78 -6.54
C LEU A 68 8.54 4.23 -7.76
N LYS A 69 8.17 5.52 -7.85
CA LYS A 69 7.30 6.07 -8.90
C LYS A 69 6.02 5.26 -9.08
N SER A 70 5.41 4.86 -7.96
CA SER A 70 4.29 3.92 -7.93
C SER A 70 2.90 4.58 -7.98
N LEU A 71 2.83 5.86 -8.37
CA LEU A 71 1.59 6.56 -8.70
C LEU A 71 1.03 6.10 -10.05
N HIS A 72 -0.29 6.10 -10.19
CA HIS A 72 -0.95 5.89 -11.48
C HIS A 72 -0.53 6.98 -12.49
N PRO A 73 -0.28 6.65 -13.77
CA PRO A 73 -0.50 5.35 -14.42
C PRO A 73 0.65 4.33 -14.27
N THR A 74 1.82 4.75 -13.80
CA THR A 74 3.01 3.89 -13.71
C THR A 74 2.91 2.83 -12.61
N GLY A 75 2.10 3.08 -11.58
CA GLY A 75 1.79 2.14 -10.51
C GLY A 75 0.32 2.19 -10.07
N LEU A 76 0.04 1.59 -8.92
CA LEU A 76 -1.33 1.38 -8.42
C LEU A 76 -1.76 2.36 -7.32
N ASN A 77 -0.90 3.26 -6.87
CA ASN A 77 -1.30 4.29 -5.90
C ASN A 77 -2.05 5.41 -6.65
N LYS A 78 -3.24 5.78 -6.16
CA LYS A 78 -4.06 6.83 -6.77
C LYS A 78 -3.44 8.20 -6.54
N ASP A 79 -3.08 8.48 -5.30
CA ASP A 79 -2.55 9.74 -4.82
C ASP A 79 -1.72 9.51 -3.54
N TYR A 80 -1.13 10.60 -3.04
CA TYR A 80 -0.59 10.69 -1.70
C TYR A 80 -0.69 12.14 -1.22
N ASP A 81 -0.64 12.34 0.10
CA ASP A 81 -0.68 13.67 0.70
C ASP A 81 0.66 14.39 0.54
N LEU A 82 0.67 15.50 -0.19
CA LEU A 82 1.85 16.35 -0.42
C LEU A 82 2.34 17.02 0.88
N PHE A 83 1.48 17.28 1.86
CA PHE A 83 1.88 17.85 3.14
C PHE A 83 2.75 16.88 3.96
N LEU A 84 2.70 15.58 3.63
CA LEU A 84 3.53 14.55 4.24
C LEU A 84 4.84 14.32 3.48
N TYR A 85 4.99 14.91 2.30
CA TYR A 85 6.22 14.90 1.52
C TYR A 85 7.21 15.99 1.96
N LEU A 86 6.68 17.17 2.33
CA LEU A 86 7.44 18.34 2.80
C LEU A 86 7.90 18.18 4.26
#